data_AF-X1UNY4-F1
#
_entry.id   AF-X1UNY4-F1
#
_cell.length_a   1.000
_cell.length_b   1.000
_cell.length_c   1.000
_cell.angle_alpha   90.00
_cell.angle_beta   90.00
_cell.angle_gamma   90.00
#
_symmetry.space_group_name_H-M   'P 1'
#
loop_
_entity.id
_entity.type
_entity.pdbx_description
1 polymer ?
#
loop_
_entity_poly.entity_id
_entity_poly.type
_entity_poly.pdbx_seq_one_letter_code
_entity_poly.pdbx_strand_id
1 'polypeptide(L)'
;MVVGFATQINAQTDHFDPKGNVPSSSTVEKWEDVKNKMPFKDRRDFEEQKKGFIAAPDYNEIMADAGHVAWSMGKYSFLLEGKEYQSIHPSLQRQAVLNMNYGLYEVIPGIYQVRGFDLANITFVKGKTGWIVFDPLTAAETARAALELINEHLGERPVVAVVYSHSHGDHWGGVRGIVDEKDVVSGKVKIIAPTGFMDHAVAENVYAGNAMNR
;
A
#
# COMPACT_ATOMS: atom_id res chain seq x y z
N MET A 1 51.77 -39.99 2.50
CA MET A 1 50.71 -39.73 3.50
C MET A 1 51.11 -38.44 4.21
N VAL A 2 50.37 -37.34 4.24
CA VAL A 2 48.93 -37.11 4.12
C VAL A 2 48.75 -35.80 3.35
N VAL A 3 47.93 -35.82 2.29
CA VAL A 3 47.50 -34.61 1.57
C VAL A 3 46.36 -34.02 2.41
N GLY A 4 46.56 -32.83 2.98
CA GLY A 4 45.54 -32.10 3.70
C GLY A 4 44.52 -31.53 2.72
N PHE A 5 43.34 -32.14 2.65
CA PHE A 5 42.19 -31.58 1.96
C PHE A 5 41.72 -30.35 2.73
N ALA A 6 41.89 -29.17 2.13
CA ALA A 6 41.15 -27.99 2.54
C ALA A 6 39.68 -28.21 2.13
N THR A 7 38.83 -28.49 3.10
CA THR A 7 37.37 -28.44 2.93
C THR A 7 36.98 -26.99 2.68
N GLN A 8 36.80 -26.63 1.41
CA GLN A 8 35.97 -25.49 1.04
C GLN A 8 34.55 -25.80 1.48
N ILE A 9 34.16 -25.27 2.63
CA ILE A 9 32.76 -25.19 3.02
C ILE A 9 32.18 -24.09 2.13
N ASN A 10 31.69 -24.48 0.96
CA ASN A 10 30.87 -23.61 0.13
C ASN A 10 29.52 -23.50 0.83
N ALA A 11 29.44 -22.65 1.86
CA ALA A 11 28.17 -22.27 2.46
C ALA A 11 27.48 -21.33 1.47
N GLN A 12 26.91 -21.92 0.42
CA GLN A 12 25.89 -21.26 -0.38
C GLN A 12 24.74 -21.01 0.60
N THR A 13 24.74 -19.80 1.14
CA THR A 13 23.64 -19.29 1.96
C THR A 13 22.49 -19.12 0.99
N ASP A 14 21.52 -20.05 1.04
CA ASP A 14 20.40 -20.08 0.11
C ASP A 14 19.66 -18.73 0.16
N HIS A 15 19.87 -17.92 -0.88
CA HIS A 15 19.12 -16.71 -1.11
C HIS A 15 17.73 -17.12 -1.65
N PHE A 16 16.67 -16.42 -1.23
CA PHE A 16 15.29 -16.79 -1.59
C PHE A 16 15.02 -16.73 -3.11
N ASP A 17 15.76 -15.89 -3.83
CA ASP A 17 15.79 -15.82 -5.30
C ASP A 17 16.96 -16.64 -5.87
N PRO A 18 16.73 -17.53 -6.85
CA PRO A 18 17.77 -18.36 -7.48
C PRO A 18 18.95 -17.59 -8.12
N LYS A 19 18.76 -16.32 -8.44
CA LYS A 19 19.80 -15.42 -9.00
C LYS A 19 20.38 -14.48 -7.97
N GLY A 20 19.86 -14.46 -6.74
CA GLY A 20 20.33 -13.57 -5.70
C GLY A 20 21.59 -14.10 -5.01
N ASN A 21 22.48 -13.18 -4.68
CA ASN A 21 23.64 -13.45 -3.85
C ASN A 21 23.41 -12.83 -2.47
N VAL A 22 24.07 -13.37 -1.44
CA VAL A 22 24.12 -12.70 -0.15
C VAL A 22 24.86 -11.35 -0.24
N PRO A 23 24.56 -10.40 0.66
CA PRO A 23 25.29 -9.13 0.73
C PRO A 23 26.80 -9.35 0.82
N SER A 24 27.55 -8.66 -0.03
CA SER A 24 29.02 -8.67 0.05
C SER A 24 29.50 -8.07 1.37
N SER A 25 30.75 -8.35 1.76
CA SER A 25 31.37 -7.72 2.93
C SER A 25 31.33 -6.19 2.86
N SER A 26 31.57 -5.59 1.69
CA SER A 26 31.47 -4.14 1.48
C SER A 26 30.03 -3.62 1.62
N THR A 27 29.01 -4.40 1.22
CA THR A 27 27.59 -4.05 1.43
C THR A 27 27.26 -4.05 2.92
N VAL A 28 27.70 -5.07 3.66
CA VAL A 28 27.49 -5.17 5.11
C VAL A 28 28.18 -4.04 5.86
N GLU A 29 29.43 -3.73 5.53
CA GLU A 29 30.16 -2.60 6.12
C GLU A 29 29.41 -1.28 5.91
N LYS A 30 28.89 -1.05 4.69
CA LYS A 30 28.12 0.16 4.41
C LYS A 30 26.79 0.20 5.17
N TRP A 31 26.14 -0.95 5.33
CA TRP A 31 24.91 -1.09 6.09
C TRP A 31 25.11 -0.69 7.56
N GLU A 32 26.18 -1.18 8.20
CA GLU A 32 26.54 -0.83 9.58
C GLU A 32 26.89 0.66 9.73
N ASP A 33 27.68 1.21 8.79
CA ASP A 33 28.02 2.64 8.75
C ASP A 33 26.77 3.53 8.73
N VAL A 34 25.82 3.21 7.86
CA VAL A 34 24.57 3.99 7.73
C VAL A 34 23.68 3.79 8.95
N LYS A 35 23.57 2.56 9.47
CA LYS A 35 22.79 2.26 10.67
C LYS A 35 23.19 3.14 11.85
N ASN A 36 24.50 3.31 12.05
CA ASN A 36 25.05 4.10 13.16
C ASN A 36 24.86 5.61 13.01
N LYS A 37 24.60 6.12 11.79
CA LYS A 37 24.44 7.56 11.51
C LYS A 37 22.98 8.02 11.52
N MET A 38 22.03 7.10 11.43
CA MET A 38 20.61 7.42 11.30
C MET A 38 19.87 7.42 12.66
N PRO A 39 18.82 8.23 12.82
CA PRO A 39 18.13 8.42 14.09
C PRO A 39 17.15 7.29 14.45
N PHE A 40 17.58 6.02 14.44
CA PHE A 40 16.70 4.87 14.71
C PHE A 40 16.14 4.80 16.14
N LYS A 41 16.69 5.60 17.07
CA LYS A 41 16.14 5.76 18.41
C LYS A 41 14.81 6.53 18.40
N ASP A 42 14.55 7.33 17.36
CA ASP A 42 13.25 7.96 17.16
C ASP A 42 12.23 6.96 16.63
N ARG A 43 11.31 6.59 17.51
CA ARG A 43 10.22 5.63 17.26
C ARG A 43 8.87 6.31 17.08
N ARG A 44 8.81 7.64 16.95
CA ARG A 44 7.56 8.39 16.88
C ARG A 44 6.61 7.88 15.80
N ASP A 45 7.11 7.59 14.60
CA ASP A 45 6.28 7.08 13.50
C ASP A 45 5.56 5.77 13.84
N PHE A 46 6.20 4.88 14.61
CA PHE A 46 5.60 3.62 15.03
C PHE A 46 4.43 3.82 16.00
N GLU A 47 4.45 4.89 16.78
CA GLU A 47 3.36 5.25 17.69
C GLU A 47 2.27 6.01 16.95
N GLU A 48 2.64 6.92 16.04
CA GLU A 48 1.68 7.70 15.25
C GLU A 48 0.89 6.83 14.28
N GLN A 49 1.53 5.86 13.63
CA GLN A 49 0.83 5.00 12.68
C GLN A 49 -0.30 4.18 13.34
N LYS A 50 -0.19 3.83 14.63
CA LYS A 50 -1.18 2.99 15.33
C LYS A 50 -2.40 3.78 15.77
N LYS A 51 -2.30 5.10 15.83
CA LYS A 51 -3.37 5.96 16.35
C LYS A 51 -4.62 5.81 15.50
N GLY A 52 -5.75 5.63 16.18
CA GLY A 52 -7.06 5.52 15.55
C GLY A 52 -7.33 4.16 14.90
N PHE A 53 -6.48 3.14 15.07
CA PHE A 53 -6.76 1.81 14.53
C PHE A 53 -8.11 1.28 15.03
N ILE A 54 -8.95 0.85 14.10
CA ILE A 54 -10.25 0.22 14.37
C ILE A 54 -10.14 -1.28 14.14
N ALA A 55 -9.73 -1.68 12.93
CA ALA A 55 -9.70 -3.07 12.52
C ALA A 55 -8.80 -3.30 11.31
N ALA A 56 -8.37 -4.54 11.13
CA ALA A 56 -7.78 -5.05 9.89
C ALA A 56 -8.66 -6.22 9.40
N PRO A 57 -8.72 -6.49 8.08
CA PRO A 57 -9.44 -7.64 7.57
C PRO A 57 -8.84 -8.95 8.09
N ASP A 58 -9.65 -10.01 8.11
CA ASP A 58 -9.22 -11.37 8.46
C ASP A 58 -8.45 -12.08 7.33
N TYR A 59 -8.46 -11.49 6.14
CA TYR A 59 -7.67 -11.90 4.98
C TYR A 59 -6.42 -11.04 4.80
N ASN A 60 -5.44 -11.56 4.06
CA ASN A 60 -4.20 -10.86 3.70
C ASN A 60 -4.00 -10.69 2.19
N GLU A 61 -4.99 -11.12 1.38
CA GLU A 61 -5.03 -10.98 -0.06
C GLU A 61 -6.39 -10.47 -0.54
N ILE A 62 -6.38 -9.51 -1.46
CA ILE A 62 -7.55 -9.05 -2.19
C ILE A 62 -7.50 -9.70 -3.57
N MET A 63 -8.57 -10.40 -3.94
CA MET A 63 -8.66 -11.08 -5.23
C MET A 63 -9.24 -10.15 -6.30
N ALA A 64 -8.65 -10.19 -7.49
CA ALA A 64 -9.21 -9.58 -8.69
C ALA A 64 -10.43 -10.37 -9.17
N ASP A 65 -11.35 -9.73 -9.90
CA ASP A 65 -12.52 -10.41 -10.47
C ASP A 65 -12.10 -11.50 -11.49
N ALA A 66 -10.92 -11.35 -12.10
CA ALA A 66 -10.32 -12.34 -13.00
C ALA A 66 -9.69 -13.55 -12.27
N GLY A 67 -9.79 -13.62 -10.94
CA GLY A 67 -9.37 -14.78 -10.14
C GLY A 67 -7.89 -14.83 -9.74
N HIS A 68 -7.10 -13.81 -10.09
CA HIS A 68 -5.72 -13.65 -9.60
C HIS A 68 -5.67 -12.71 -8.40
N VAL A 69 -4.54 -12.67 -7.70
CA VAL A 69 -4.33 -11.77 -6.55
C VAL A 69 -4.13 -10.33 -7.06
N ALA A 70 -5.02 -9.41 -6.67
CA ALA A 70 -4.90 -7.98 -6.96
C ALA A 70 -3.92 -7.30 -5.98
N TRP A 71 -4.00 -7.65 -4.69
CA TRP A 71 -3.14 -7.11 -3.64
C TRP A 71 -2.85 -8.15 -2.57
N SER A 72 -1.64 -8.18 -2.01
CA SER A 72 -1.26 -9.14 -0.95
C SER A 72 -0.31 -8.52 0.05
N MET A 73 -0.79 -8.30 1.26
CA MET A 73 0.03 -7.93 2.40
C MET A 73 0.75 -9.14 2.99
N GLY A 74 0.20 -10.35 2.79
CA GLY A 74 0.78 -11.60 3.31
C GLY A 74 2.21 -11.86 2.81
N LYS A 75 2.51 -11.48 1.56
CA LYS A 75 3.84 -11.60 0.93
C LYS A 75 4.95 -10.86 1.68
N TYR A 76 4.61 -9.87 2.49
CA TYR A 76 5.56 -9.02 3.21
C TYR A 76 5.65 -9.34 4.71
N SER A 77 5.00 -10.41 5.17
CA SER A 77 4.99 -10.83 6.58
C SER A 77 6.37 -11.02 7.21
N PHE A 78 7.39 -11.37 6.41
CA PHE A 78 8.78 -11.51 6.87
C PHE A 78 9.33 -10.22 7.52
N LEU A 79 8.83 -9.05 7.12
CA LEU A 79 9.23 -7.76 7.70
C LEU A 79 8.84 -7.64 9.19
N LEU A 80 7.86 -8.41 9.65
CA LEU A 80 7.33 -8.37 11.01
C LEU A 80 8.07 -9.32 11.98
N GLU A 81 9.07 -10.07 11.51
CA GLU A 81 9.84 -11.01 12.33
C GLU A 81 10.84 -10.36 13.28
N GLY A 82 10.98 -9.02 13.25
CA GLY A 82 11.94 -8.28 14.08
C GLY A 82 13.41 -8.51 13.71
N LYS A 83 13.67 -9.14 12.56
CA LYS A 83 15.02 -9.37 12.02
C LYS A 83 15.53 -8.14 11.28
N GLU A 84 16.84 -7.93 11.29
CA GLU A 84 17.51 -6.93 10.45
C GLU A 84 18.11 -7.62 9.23
N TYR A 85 17.72 -7.20 8.03
CA TYR A 85 18.20 -7.79 6.79
C TYR A 85 19.31 -6.90 6.22
N GLN A 86 20.55 -7.38 6.25
CA GLN A 86 21.70 -6.65 5.68
C GLN A 86 21.67 -6.56 4.15
N SER A 87 20.73 -7.24 3.50
CA SER A 87 20.38 -7.08 2.08
C SER A 87 19.41 -5.91 1.82
N ILE A 88 18.85 -5.29 2.86
CA ILE A 88 17.91 -4.17 2.77
C ILE A 88 18.51 -2.98 3.51
N HIS A 89 18.50 -1.81 2.88
CA HIS A 89 18.95 -0.58 3.55
C HIS A 89 18.16 -0.36 4.87
N PRO A 90 18.81 -0.06 6.02
CA PRO A 90 18.13 -0.12 7.32
C PRO A 90 16.99 0.90 7.45
N SER A 91 17.13 2.09 6.85
CA SER A 91 16.03 3.07 6.81
C SER A 91 14.89 2.66 5.87
N LEU A 92 15.20 1.94 4.79
CA LEU A 92 14.16 1.40 3.90
C LEU A 92 13.39 0.29 4.60
N GLN A 93 14.09 -0.59 5.32
CA GLN A 93 13.44 -1.64 6.10
C GLN A 93 12.53 -1.04 7.18
N ARG A 94 12.96 -0.01 7.90
CA ARG A 94 12.10 0.72 8.85
C ARG A 94 10.82 1.22 8.17
N GLN A 95 10.94 1.84 7.00
CA GLN A 95 9.78 2.35 6.25
C GLN A 95 8.87 1.21 5.76
N ALA A 96 9.46 0.10 5.32
CA ALA A 96 8.71 -1.08 4.90
C ALA A 96 7.87 -1.65 6.06
N VAL A 97 8.44 -1.74 7.26
CA VAL A 97 7.70 -2.16 8.47
C VAL A 97 6.59 -1.17 8.83
N LEU A 98 6.81 0.15 8.71
CA LEU A 98 5.77 1.14 8.92
C LEU A 98 4.61 0.97 7.91
N ASN A 99 4.91 0.67 6.65
CA ASN A 99 3.89 0.44 5.64
C ASN A 99 3.13 -0.89 5.82
N MET A 100 3.57 -1.79 6.71
CA MET A 100 2.85 -3.03 7.06
C MET A 100 1.65 -2.81 7.99
N ASN A 101 1.36 -1.58 8.40
CA ASN A 101 0.24 -1.23 9.27
C ASN A 101 -1.00 -0.89 8.45
N TYR A 102 -1.57 -1.92 7.83
CA TYR A 102 -2.76 -1.87 6.99
C TYR A 102 -4.05 -2.05 7.81
N GLY A 103 -5.16 -1.52 7.31
CA GLY A 103 -6.48 -1.62 7.94
C GLY A 103 -7.27 -0.32 7.94
N LEU A 104 -8.33 -0.29 8.74
CA LEU A 104 -9.24 0.82 8.96
C LEU A 104 -8.84 1.65 10.18
N TYR A 105 -8.80 2.97 10.01
CA TYR A 105 -8.41 3.94 11.03
C TYR A 105 -9.42 5.09 11.13
N GLU A 106 -9.69 5.57 12.33
CA GLU A 106 -10.32 6.87 12.58
C GLU A 106 -9.23 7.95 12.73
N VAL A 107 -9.24 8.93 11.85
CA VAL A 107 -8.28 10.06 11.91
C VAL A 107 -8.75 11.06 12.95
N ILE A 108 -10.01 11.47 12.83
CA ILE A 108 -10.78 12.28 13.77
C ILE A 108 -12.24 11.84 13.68
N PRO A 109 -13.11 12.20 14.65
CA PRO A 109 -14.53 11.81 14.60
C PRO A 109 -15.19 12.15 13.25
N GLY A 110 -15.65 11.12 12.56
CA GLY A 110 -16.32 11.25 11.25
C GLY A 110 -15.40 11.26 10.02
N ILE A 111 -14.07 11.13 10.19
CA ILE A 111 -13.10 10.97 9.09
C ILE A 111 -12.28 9.70 9.32
N TYR A 112 -12.35 8.80 8.34
CA TYR A 112 -11.74 7.48 8.40
C TYR A 112 -10.82 7.26 7.21
N GLN A 113 -9.81 6.41 7.37
CA GLN A 113 -8.95 5.96 6.28
C GLN A 113 -8.83 4.45 6.29
N VAL A 114 -8.92 3.84 5.11
CA VAL A 114 -8.40 2.49 4.89
C VAL A 114 -7.03 2.62 4.23
N ARG A 115 -6.03 1.96 4.82
CA ARG A 115 -4.62 2.06 4.46
C ARG A 115 -4.05 0.69 4.15
N GLY A 116 -3.08 0.61 3.25
CA GLY A 116 -2.39 -0.64 2.89
C GLY A 116 -3.25 -1.68 2.18
N PHE A 117 -4.39 -1.26 1.62
CA PHE A 117 -5.22 -2.07 0.70
C PHE A 117 -4.78 -1.90 -0.76
N ASP A 118 -3.96 -0.89 -1.02
CA ASP A 118 -3.37 -0.50 -2.31
C ASP A 118 -2.15 0.39 -2.00
N LEU A 119 -1.53 0.99 -3.01
CA LEU A 119 -0.45 1.97 -2.85
C LEU A 119 -0.94 3.24 -2.12
N ALA A 120 -2.09 3.76 -2.51
CA ALA A 120 -2.70 4.94 -1.91
C ALA A 120 -3.55 4.60 -0.67
N ASN A 121 -3.96 5.64 0.05
CA ASN A 121 -5.00 5.54 1.07
C ASN A 121 -6.33 6.00 0.46
N ILE A 122 -7.43 5.38 0.89
CA ILE A 122 -8.79 5.84 0.60
C ILE A 122 -9.38 6.45 1.87
N THR A 123 -9.89 7.68 1.76
CA THR A 123 -10.47 8.41 2.91
C THR A 123 -11.98 8.44 2.80
N PHE A 124 -12.67 8.13 3.89
CA PHE A 124 -14.12 8.18 4.00
C PHE A 124 -14.52 9.27 5.00
N VAL A 125 -15.29 10.25 4.53
CA VAL A 125 -15.89 11.28 5.36
C VAL A 125 -17.37 10.95 5.57
N LYS A 126 -17.77 10.84 6.83
CA LYS A 126 -19.16 10.57 7.23
C LYS A 126 -20.05 11.78 6.95
N GLY A 127 -20.76 11.74 5.84
CA GLY A 127 -21.79 12.73 5.52
C GLY A 127 -23.11 12.48 6.27
N LYS A 128 -24.06 13.40 6.10
CA LYS A 128 -25.41 13.28 6.66
C LYS A 128 -26.21 12.11 6.05
N THR A 129 -26.02 11.86 4.76
CA THR A 129 -26.80 10.90 3.96
C THR A 129 -25.97 9.76 3.37
N GLY A 130 -24.65 9.81 3.48
CA GLY A 130 -23.77 8.85 2.81
C GLY A 130 -22.28 9.12 3.06
N TRP A 131 -21.43 8.33 2.41
CA TRP A 131 -19.98 8.54 2.37
C TRP A 131 -19.61 9.58 1.31
N ILE A 132 -18.72 10.50 1.69
CA ILE A 132 -17.91 11.27 0.75
C ILE A 132 -16.54 10.59 0.74
N VAL A 133 -16.15 10.05 -0.41
CA VAL A 133 -14.93 9.26 -0.56
C VAL A 133 -13.86 10.11 -1.23
N PHE A 134 -12.63 10.08 -0.73
CA PHE A 134 -11.47 10.64 -1.42
C PHE A 134 -10.60 9.50 -1.92
N ASP A 135 -10.20 9.62 -3.18
CA ASP A 135 -9.17 8.81 -3.82
C ASP A 135 -9.44 7.30 -3.76
N PRO A 136 -10.32 6.77 -4.63
CA PRO A 136 -10.76 5.38 -4.58
C PRO A 136 -9.72 4.40 -5.13
N LEU A 137 -8.44 4.55 -4.74
CA LEU A 137 -7.35 3.61 -5.01
C LEU A 137 -7.09 3.36 -6.50
N THR A 138 -6.25 2.37 -6.79
CA THR A 138 -5.80 2.04 -8.16
C THR A 138 -6.77 1.11 -8.88
N ALA A 139 -7.36 0.15 -8.17
CA ALA A 139 -8.17 -0.92 -8.74
C ALA A 139 -9.58 -0.97 -8.14
N ALA A 140 -10.55 -1.44 -8.92
CA ALA A 140 -11.94 -1.53 -8.46
C ALA A 140 -12.06 -2.48 -7.27
N GLU A 141 -11.29 -3.57 -7.27
CA GLU A 141 -11.33 -4.59 -6.23
C GLU A 141 -10.76 -4.09 -4.91
N THR A 142 -9.67 -3.31 -4.92
CA THR A 142 -9.09 -2.73 -3.71
C THR A 142 -10.02 -1.67 -3.11
N ALA A 143 -10.62 -0.83 -3.96
CA ALA A 143 -11.59 0.19 -3.53
C ALA A 143 -12.87 -0.43 -2.93
N ARG A 144 -13.39 -1.49 -3.57
CA ARG A 144 -14.56 -2.24 -3.09
C ARG A 144 -14.27 -2.90 -1.74
N ALA A 145 -13.13 -3.57 -1.61
CA ALA A 145 -12.71 -4.20 -0.35
C ALA A 145 -12.59 -3.17 0.80
N ALA A 146 -12.09 -1.97 0.51
CA ALA A 146 -12.02 -0.89 1.50
C ALA A 146 -13.40 -0.36 1.91
N LEU A 147 -14.33 -0.22 0.96
CA LEU A 147 -15.73 0.17 1.23
C LEU A 147 -16.46 -0.89 2.04
N GLU A 148 -16.24 -2.17 1.74
CA GLU A 148 -16.79 -3.29 2.51
C GLU A 148 -16.29 -3.26 3.97
N LEU A 149 -14.97 -3.12 4.18
CA LEU A 149 -14.39 -3.05 5.53
C LEU A 149 -14.98 -1.91 6.36
N ILE A 150 -15.08 -0.69 5.82
CA ILE A 150 -15.66 0.42 6.59
C ILE A 150 -17.15 0.22 6.86
N ASN A 151 -17.90 -0.35 5.92
CA ASN A 151 -19.33 -0.62 6.10
C ASN A 151 -19.57 -1.71 7.14
N GLU A 152 -18.72 -2.73 7.21
CA GLU A 152 -18.76 -3.78 8.24
C GLU A 152 -18.65 -3.18 9.65
N HIS A 153 -17.71 -2.24 9.85
CA HIS A 153 -17.42 -1.71 11.18
C HIS A 153 -18.25 -0.47 11.58
N LEU A 154 -18.64 0.37 10.62
CA LEU A 154 -19.29 1.67 10.90
C LEU A 154 -20.74 1.77 10.38
N GLY A 155 -21.24 0.68 9.80
CA GLY A 155 -22.56 0.57 9.21
C GLY A 155 -22.60 1.03 7.75
N GLU A 156 -23.35 0.30 6.93
CA GLU A 156 -23.47 0.55 5.50
C GLU A 156 -24.02 1.94 5.19
N ARG A 157 -23.39 2.63 4.23
CA ARG A 157 -23.88 3.90 3.69
C ARG A 157 -23.64 3.97 2.18
N PRO A 158 -24.53 4.61 1.42
CA PRO A 158 -24.27 4.86 0.01
C PRO A 158 -23.12 5.86 -0.15
N VAL A 159 -22.30 5.67 -1.19
CA VAL A 159 -21.38 6.72 -1.66
C VAL A 159 -22.22 7.81 -2.31
N VAL A 160 -22.07 9.05 -1.86
CA VAL A 160 -22.82 10.22 -2.39
C VAL A 160 -21.92 11.19 -3.14
N ALA A 161 -20.62 11.16 -2.86
CA ALA A 161 -19.62 11.90 -3.61
C ALA A 161 -18.26 11.19 -3.59
N VAL A 162 -17.50 11.36 -4.66
CA VAL A 162 -16.10 10.97 -4.77
C VAL A 162 -15.28 12.21 -5.14
N VAL A 163 -14.18 12.42 -4.44
CA VAL A 163 -13.21 13.48 -4.69
C VAL A 163 -11.92 12.83 -5.19
N TYR A 164 -11.44 13.24 -6.36
CA TYR A 164 -10.07 12.95 -6.79
C TYR A 164 -9.19 14.10 -6.33
N SER A 165 -8.18 13.82 -5.52
CA SER A 165 -7.24 14.84 -5.05
C SER A 165 -6.33 15.34 -6.18
N HIS A 166 -5.95 14.46 -7.10
CA HIS A 166 -5.11 14.75 -8.28
C HIS A 166 -5.22 13.64 -9.34
N SER A 167 -4.50 13.79 -10.46
CA SER A 167 -4.68 12.99 -11.69
C SER A 167 -3.90 11.68 -11.78
N HIS A 168 -3.25 11.20 -10.73
CA HIS A 168 -2.51 9.92 -10.77
C HIS A 168 -3.44 8.71 -10.62
N GLY A 169 -3.12 7.62 -11.35
CA GLY A 169 -3.97 6.43 -11.47
C GLY A 169 -4.33 5.75 -10.14
N ASP A 170 -3.45 5.82 -9.15
CA ASP A 170 -3.64 5.28 -7.80
C ASP A 170 -4.66 6.06 -6.96
N HIS A 171 -5.15 7.20 -7.45
CA HIS A 171 -6.13 8.05 -6.77
C HIS A 171 -7.48 8.16 -7.50
N TRP A 172 -7.66 7.51 -8.65
CA TRP A 172 -8.96 7.50 -9.34
C TRP A 172 -9.29 6.15 -10.01
N GLY A 173 -8.30 5.28 -10.21
CA GLY A 173 -8.43 4.05 -10.99
C GLY A 173 -9.50 3.09 -10.45
N GLY A 174 -9.66 3.01 -9.14
CA GLY A 174 -10.61 2.10 -8.50
C GLY A 174 -12.03 2.64 -8.35
N VAL A 175 -12.36 3.81 -8.90
CA VAL A 175 -13.68 4.45 -8.70
C VAL A 175 -14.86 3.54 -9.07
N ARG A 176 -14.73 2.72 -10.12
CA ARG A 176 -15.79 1.80 -10.55
C ARG A 176 -16.06 0.65 -9.57
N GLY A 177 -15.21 0.45 -8.57
CA GLY A 177 -15.45 -0.48 -7.47
C GLY A 177 -16.46 0.02 -6.43
N ILE A 178 -16.74 1.34 -6.40
CA ILE A 178 -17.53 1.96 -5.35
C ILE A 178 -18.69 2.83 -5.85
N VAL A 179 -18.78 3.09 -7.16
CA VAL A 179 -19.89 3.83 -7.78
C VAL A 179 -20.28 3.23 -9.13
N ASP A 180 -21.57 3.30 -9.47
CA ASP A 180 -22.08 2.99 -10.81
C ASP A 180 -22.06 4.25 -11.69
N GLU A 181 -21.66 4.09 -12.95
CA GLU A 181 -21.59 5.20 -13.91
C GLU A 181 -22.96 5.88 -14.14
N LYS A 182 -24.07 5.13 -14.08
CA LYS A 182 -25.44 5.67 -14.20
C LYS A 182 -25.78 6.62 -13.06
N ASP A 183 -25.29 6.33 -11.86
CA ASP A 183 -25.50 7.19 -10.68
C ASP A 183 -24.68 8.48 -10.78
N VAL A 184 -23.50 8.43 -11.42
CA VAL A 184 -22.71 9.62 -11.75
C VAL A 184 -23.41 10.46 -12.82
N VAL A 185 -23.82 9.85 -13.93
CA VAL A 185 -24.47 10.54 -15.06
C VAL A 185 -25.80 11.18 -14.67
N SER A 186 -26.60 10.50 -13.83
CA SER A 186 -27.86 11.06 -13.29
C SER A 186 -27.64 12.17 -12.26
N GLY A 187 -26.40 12.34 -11.78
CA GLY A 187 -26.04 13.32 -10.76
C GLY A 187 -26.38 12.91 -9.33
N LYS A 188 -26.80 11.66 -9.11
CA LYS A 188 -27.04 11.07 -7.79
C LYS A 188 -25.73 10.95 -6.99
N VAL A 189 -24.62 10.64 -7.67
CA VAL A 189 -23.27 10.67 -7.11
C VAL A 189 -22.49 11.81 -7.75
N LYS A 190 -21.81 12.61 -6.93
CA LYS A 190 -20.96 13.72 -7.41
C LYS A 190 -19.51 13.25 -7.56
N ILE A 191 -18.90 13.49 -8.71
CA ILE A 191 -17.45 13.38 -8.89
C ILE A 191 -16.86 14.78 -8.88
N ILE A 192 -15.88 15.02 -8.01
CA ILE A 192 -15.24 16.32 -7.81
C ILE A 192 -13.74 16.13 -8.08
N ALA A 193 -13.16 16.98 -8.92
CA ALA A 193 -11.75 16.92 -9.26
C ALA A 193 -11.18 18.34 -9.49
N PRO A 194 -9.86 18.53 -9.37
CA PRO A 194 -9.19 19.78 -9.72
C PRO A 194 -9.42 20.18 -11.18
N THR A 195 -9.29 21.47 -11.46
CA THR A 195 -9.29 21.97 -12.84
C THR A 195 -8.15 21.32 -13.64
N GLY A 196 -8.41 20.94 -14.90
CA GLY A 196 -7.44 20.28 -15.76
C GLY A 196 -7.26 18.78 -15.52
N PHE A 197 -8.02 18.17 -14.60
CA PHE A 197 -7.89 16.76 -14.24
C PHE A 197 -7.87 15.82 -15.46
N MET A 198 -8.85 15.95 -16.38
CA MET A 198 -8.95 15.06 -17.53
C MET A 198 -7.77 15.22 -18.51
N ASP A 199 -7.30 16.44 -18.72
CA ASP A 199 -6.17 16.70 -19.62
C ASP A 199 -4.90 15.99 -19.12
N HIS A 200 -4.63 16.12 -17.82
CA HIS A 200 -3.45 15.50 -17.21
C HIS A 200 -3.58 13.99 -17.04
N ALA A 201 -4.75 13.50 -16.61
CA ALA A 201 -4.99 12.07 -16.45
C ALA A 201 -4.84 11.32 -17.79
N VAL A 202 -5.36 11.87 -18.88
CA VAL A 202 -5.25 11.26 -20.22
C VAL A 202 -3.83 11.41 -20.77
N ALA A 203 -3.19 12.57 -20.63
CA ALA A 203 -1.84 12.78 -21.15
C ALA A 203 -0.83 11.80 -20.55
N GLU A 204 -0.87 11.62 -19.23
CA GLU A 204 0.05 10.75 -18.50
C GLU A 204 -0.26 9.26 -18.73
N ASN A 205 -1.53 8.87 -18.57
CA ASN A 205 -1.90 7.45 -18.49
C ASN A 205 -2.29 6.84 -19.85
N VAL A 206 -2.61 7.66 -20.86
CA VAL A 206 -3.03 7.19 -22.19
C VAL A 206 -2.01 7.59 -23.25
N TYR A 207 -1.71 8.89 -23.43
CA TYR A 207 -0.78 9.31 -24.49
C TYR A 207 0.65 8.85 -24.23
N ALA A 208 1.13 8.99 -22.99
CA ALA A 208 2.41 8.45 -22.56
C ALA A 208 2.31 7.01 -21.99
N GLY A 209 1.11 6.41 -22.02
CA GLY A 209 0.79 5.21 -21.24
C GLY A 209 1.70 4.02 -21.52
N ASN A 210 2.08 3.75 -22.76
CA ASN A 210 2.97 2.63 -23.07
C ASN A 210 4.40 2.82 -22.50
N ALA A 211 4.91 4.05 -22.50
CA ALA A 211 6.23 4.35 -21.96
C ALA A 211 6.20 4.42 -20.42
N MET A 212 5.10 4.92 -19.84
CA MET A 212 4.94 5.08 -18.40
C MET A 212 4.71 3.72 -17.69
N ASN A 213 3.97 2.81 -18.31
CA ASN A 213 3.66 1.50 -17.73
C ASN A 213 4.79 0.45 -17.85
N ARG A 214 5.69 0.58 -18.83
CA ARG A 214 6.67 -0.48 -19.18
C ARG A 214 7.95 -0.41 -18.36
#